data_AF-A0A9P6A7B4-F1
#
_entry.id   AF-A0A9P6A7B4-F1
#
_cell.length_a   1.000
_cell.length_b   1.000
_cell.length_c   1.000
_cell.angle_alpha   90.00
_cell.angle_beta   90.00
_cell.angle_gamma   90.00
#
_symmetry.space_group_name_H-M   'P 1'
#
loop_
_entity.id
_entity.type
_entity.pdbx_description
1 polymer ?
#
loop_
_entity_poly.entity_id
_entity_poly.type
_entity_poly.pdbx_seq_one_letter_code
_entity_poly.pdbx_strand_id
1 'polypeptide(L)'
;TEQDYWKTIHKLNTAEPDLKKQKAIITQSGILQLPLAASSKMFIYPSMFFPLDPFHLLYENCTVWLWDLLIKSGHLTIPQAARFGQLLQDVNTTLPPSFCRPIHNIYLKRNSQYKIFEWMALVHWYAVPILLALGVNNWVVDNFATFIHIVKSAM
;
A
#
# COMPACT_ATOMS: atom_id res chain seq x y z
N THR A 1 22.44 13.53 -14.28
CA THR A 1 21.36 14.25 -15.02
C THR A 1 20.58 13.26 -15.87
N GLU A 2 19.46 13.65 -16.48
CA GLU A 2 18.67 12.76 -17.37
C GLU A 2 19.52 12.15 -18.49
N GLN A 3 20.41 12.95 -19.10
CA GLN A 3 21.31 12.49 -20.15
C GLN A 3 22.30 11.41 -19.67
N ASP A 4 22.79 11.50 -18.43
CA ASP A 4 23.69 10.51 -17.84
C ASP A 4 22.96 9.19 -17.52
N TYR A 5 21.69 9.29 -17.14
CA TYR A 5 20.83 8.14 -16.90
C TYR A 5 20.62 7.34 -18.19
N TRP A 6 20.23 8.02 -19.28
CA TRP A 6 20.04 7.38 -20.58
C TRP A 6 21.33 6.75 -21.12
N LYS A 7 22.48 7.41 -20.96
CA LYS A 7 23.80 6.84 -21.31
C LYS A 7 24.08 5.54 -20.55
N THR A 8 23.70 5.49 -19.27
CA THR A 8 23.90 4.29 -18.44
C THR A 8 22.98 3.15 -18.86
N ILE A 9 21.71 3.44 -19.16
CA ILE A 9 20.76 2.46 -19.70
C ILE A 9 21.23 1.89 -21.04
N HIS A 10 21.71 2.74 -21.95
CA HIS A 10 22.26 2.26 -23.22
C HIS A 10 23.44 1.31 -23.02
N LYS A 11 24.35 1.63 -22.10
CA LYS A 11 25.48 0.74 -21.75
C LYS A 11 25.01 -0.61 -21.21
N LEU A 12 23.97 -0.62 -20.37
CA LEU A 12 23.37 -1.85 -19.84
C LEU A 12 22.76 -2.71 -20.94
N ASN A 13 21.97 -2.12 -21.84
CA ASN A 13 21.33 -2.85 -22.94
C ASN A 13 22.35 -3.40 -23.95
N THR A 14 23.43 -2.67 -24.23
CA THR A 14 24.51 -3.16 -25.11
C THR A 14 25.42 -4.21 -24.45
N ALA A 15 25.33 -4.36 -23.12
CA ALA A 15 26.09 -5.37 -22.38
C ALA A 15 25.41 -6.74 -22.36
N GLU A 16 24.15 -6.87 -22.79
CA GLU A 16 23.52 -8.17 -23.02
C GLU A 16 24.25 -8.89 -24.18
N PRO A 17 24.78 -10.11 -23.99
CA PRO A 17 24.44 -11.12 -22.97
C PRO A 17 25.47 -11.32 -21.82
N ASP A 18 26.48 -10.44 -21.65
CA ASP A 18 27.56 -10.60 -20.66
C ASP A 18 27.17 -10.10 -19.25
N LEU A 19 26.68 -11.03 -18.43
CA LEU A 19 26.25 -10.81 -17.04
C LEU A 19 27.32 -10.18 -16.13
N LYS A 20 28.62 -10.36 -16.41
CA LYS A 20 29.70 -9.79 -15.57
C LYS A 20 29.83 -8.29 -15.81
N LYS A 21 29.74 -7.86 -17.08
CA LYS A 21 29.77 -6.44 -17.46
C LYS A 21 28.55 -5.71 -16.93
N GLN A 22 27.38 -6.35 -16.99
CA GLN A 22 26.15 -5.78 -16.46
C GLN A 22 26.25 -5.53 -14.94
N LYS A 23 26.72 -6.51 -14.16
CA LYS A 23 26.93 -6.34 -12.71
C LYS A 23 27.90 -5.20 -12.40
N ALA A 24 29.01 -5.07 -13.13
CA ALA A 24 29.96 -3.98 -12.92
C ALA A 24 29.31 -2.60 -13.14
N ILE A 25 28.49 -2.45 -14.18
CA ILE A 25 27.78 -1.20 -14.48
C ILE A 25 26.71 -0.91 -13.42
N ILE A 26 25.96 -1.92 -12.97
CA ILE A 26 24.96 -1.79 -11.90
C ILE A 26 25.62 -1.37 -10.59
N THR A 27 26.73 -2.01 -10.21
CA THR A 27 27.45 -1.67 -8.97
C THR A 27 28.01 -0.25 -9.00
N GLN A 28 28.49 0.23 -10.16
CA GLN A 28 29.03 1.57 -10.30
C GLN A 28 27.95 2.66 -10.36
N SER A 29 26.81 2.38 -11.00
CA SER A 29 25.77 3.38 -11.26
C SER A 29 24.56 3.32 -10.33
N GLY A 30 24.34 2.19 -9.65
CA GLY A 30 23.13 1.91 -8.88
C GLY A 30 21.87 1.69 -9.73
N ILE A 31 21.98 1.75 -11.07
CA ILE A 31 20.85 1.67 -12.00
C ILE A 31 20.77 0.23 -12.51
N LEU A 32 19.66 -0.45 -12.24
CA LEU A 32 19.47 -1.86 -12.57
C LEU A 32 18.98 -2.07 -14.01
N GLN A 33 17.88 -1.41 -14.36
CA GLN A 33 17.21 -1.47 -15.66
C GLN A 33 16.18 -0.34 -15.75
N LEU A 34 15.74 0.03 -16.96
CA LEU A 34 14.50 0.75 -17.13
C LEU A 34 13.35 -0.12 -16.61
N PRO A 35 12.49 0.38 -15.70
CA PRO A 35 11.26 -0.31 -15.36
C PRO A 35 10.49 -0.62 -16.65
N LEU A 36 9.99 -1.85 -16.81
CA LEU A 36 9.23 -2.29 -17.99
C LEU A 36 8.12 -1.29 -18.36
N ALA A 37 7.50 -0.67 -17.35
CA ALA A 37 6.53 0.42 -17.53
C ALA A 37 7.12 1.62 -18.31
N ALA A 38 8.29 2.14 -17.94
CA ALA A 38 8.93 3.28 -18.62
C ALA A 38 9.40 2.96 -20.05
N SER A 39 9.53 1.67 -20.41
CA SER A 39 9.92 1.24 -21.76
C SER A 39 8.75 1.13 -22.75
N SER A 40 7.50 1.13 -22.25
CA SER A 40 6.32 0.97 -23.09
C SER A 40 5.90 2.31 -23.71
N LYS A 41 5.77 2.34 -25.05
CA LYS A 41 5.23 3.49 -25.79
C LYS A 41 3.82 3.91 -25.34
N MET A 42 3.14 3.05 -24.59
CA MET A 42 1.82 3.30 -24.02
C MET A 42 1.83 4.41 -22.94
N PHE A 43 3.00 4.69 -22.33
CA PHE A 43 3.16 5.76 -21.33
C PHE A 43 3.40 7.16 -21.91
N ILE A 44 3.43 7.31 -23.25
CA ILE A 44 3.66 8.60 -23.92
C ILE A 44 2.39 9.49 -23.91
N TYR A 45 1.22 8.95 -23.57
CA TYR A 45 -0.03 9.73 -23.53
C TYR A 45 -0.14 10.60 -22.26
N PRO A 46 -0.12 11.95 -22.36
CA PRO A 46 0.08 12.83 -21.18
C PRO A 46 -1.12 13.02 -20.25
N SER A 47 -2.24 12.30 -20.41
CA SER A 47 -3.47 12.66 -19.67
C SER A 47 -4.33 11.49 -19.20
N MET A 48 -4.01 10.23 -19.52
CA MET A 48 -4.96 9.14 -19.23
C MET A 48 -4.33 7.74 -19.15
N PHE A 49 -3.07 7.61 -18.72
CA PHE A 49 -2.39 6.30 -18.73
C PHE A 49 -1.53 5.99 -17.52
N PHE A 50 -2.14 6.09 -16.35
CA PHE A 50 -2.01 5.08 -15.31
C PHE A 50 -3.45 4.76 -14.94
N PRO A 51 -3.95 3.51 -14.98
CA PRO A 51 -4.76 3.15 -13.84
C PRO A 51 -3.76 3.24 -12.69
N LEU A 52 -3.80 4.33 -11.91
CA LEU A 52 -3.49 4.19 -10.49
C LEU A 52 -4.34 3.00 -10.12
N ASP A 53 -3.70 1.84 -9.98
CA ASP A 53 -4.40 0.61 -9.70
C ASP A 53 -5.45 0.96 -8.64
N PRO A 54 -6.76 0.88 -8.95
CA PRO A 54 -7.78 1.38 -8.04
C PRO A 54 -7.62 0.73 -6.67
N PHE A 55 -7.03 -0.47 -6.60
CA PHE A 55 -6.60 -1.11 -5.37
C PHE A 55 -5.55 -0.29 -4.60
N HIS A 56 -4.47 0.18 -5.22
CA HIS A 56 -3.47 1.01 -4.54
C HIS A 56 -4.07 2.34 -4.08
N LEU A 57 -4.93 2.98 -4.90
CA LEU A 57 -5.58 4.23 -4.51
C LEU A 57 -6.49 4.03 -3.28
N LEU A 58 -7.35 3.01 -3.29
CA LEU A 58 -8.32 2.78 -2.22
C LEU A 58 -7.64 2.22 -0.95
N TYR A 59 -6.72 1.26 -1.11
CA TYR A 59 -6.11 0.55 0.01
C TYR A 59 -4.85 1.22 0.56
N GLU A 60 -3.96 1.74 -0.28
CA GLU A 60 -2.71 2.33 0.21
C GLU A 60 -2.83 3.84 0.46
N ASN A 61 -3.64 4.57 -0.31
CA ASN A 61 -3.78 6.02 -0.13
C ASN A 61 -4.99 6.39 0.72
N CYS A 62 -6.21 6.01 0.30
CA CYS A 62 -7.43 6.42 0.99
C CYS A 62 -7.53 5.82 2.39
N THR A 63 -7.26 4.53 2.55
CA THR A 63 -7.36 3.87 3.87
C THR A 63 -6.36 4.43 4.87
N VAL A 64 -5.10 4.64 4.46
CA VAL A 64 -4.07 5.25 5.31
C VAL A 64 -4.47 6.67 5.72
N TRP A 65 -4.92 7.46 4.75
CA TRP A 65 -5.38 8.82 5.02
C TRP A 65 -6.56 8.86 5.98
N LEU A 66 -7.53 7.95 5.80
CA LEU A 66 -8.73 7.87 6.62
C LEU A 66 -8.37 7.44 8.05
N TRP A 67 -7.44 6.50 8.21
CA TRP A 67 -6.87 6.14 9.52
C TRP A 67 -6.24 7.34 10.24
N ASP A 68 -5.37 8.09 9.55
CA ASP A 68 -4.74 9.27 10.12
C ASP A 68 -5.76 10.36 10.46
N LEU A 69 -6.77 10.54 9.62
CA LEU A 69 -7.86 11.49 9.83
C LEU A 69 -8.62 11.16 11.09
N LEU A 70 -8.96 9.89 11.33
CA LEU A 70 -9.67 9.45 12.54
C LEU A 70 -8.90 9.80 13.81
N ILE A 71 -7.58 9.65 13.81
CA ILE A 71 -6.73 10.02 14.95
C ILE A 71 -6.63 11.55 15.11
N LYS A 72 -6.35 12.27 14.02
CA LYS A 72 -6.16 13.73 14.03
C LYS A 72 -7.43 14.50 14.38
N SER A 73 -8.59 14.01 13.93
CA SER A 73 -9.90 14.58 14.25
C SER A 73 -10.37 14.27 15.67
N GLY A 74 -9.68 13.37 16.38
CA GLY A 74 -10.07 12.92 17.71
C GLY A 74 -11.26 11.95 17.73
N HIS A 75 -11.78 11.55 16.57
CA HIS A 75 -12.82 10.52 16.47
C HIS A 75 -12.34 9.14 16.93
N LEU A 76 -11.03 8.89 16.81
CA LEU A 76 -10.34 7.76 17.40
C LEU A 76 -9.25 8.30 18.35
N THR A 77 -9.50 8.21 19.65
CA THR A 77 -8.53 8.66 20.66
C THR A 77 -7.26 7.80 20.61
N ILE A 78 -6.12 8.33 21.08
CA ILE A 78 -4.85 7.60 21.12
C ILE A 78 -4.97 6.26 21.88
N PRO A 79 -5.63 6.18 23.06
CA PRO A 79 -5.84 4.91 23.73
C PRO A 79 -6.69 3.92 22.91
N GLN A 80 -7.74 4.39 22.24
CA GLN A 80 -8.56 3.54 21.36
C GLN A 80 -7.75 3.05 20.15
N ALA A 81 -6.92 3.90 19.53
CA ALA A 81 -6.06 3.50 18.42
C ALA A 81 -5.03 2.44 18.84
N ALA A 82 -4.44 2.59 20.03
CA ALA A 82 -3.55 1.58 20.59
C ALA A 82 -4.29 0.26 20.83
N ARG A 83 -5.51 0.32 21.38
CA ARG A 83 -6.35 -0.86 21.60
C ARG A 83 -6.78 -1.52 20.30
N PHE A 84 -7.10 -0.75 19.27
CA PHE A 84 -7.39 -1.24 17.92
C PHE A 84 -6.22 -2.08 17.39
N GLY A 85 -4.99 -1.57 17.52
CA GLY A 85 -3.78 -2.27 17.10
C GLY A 85 -3.55 -3.58 17.85
N GLN A 86 -3.86 -3.63 19.15
CA GLN A 86 -3.79 -4.86 19.95
C GLN A 86 -4.84 -5.89 19.50
N LEU A 87 -6.09 -5.48 19.31
CA LEU A 87 -7.16 -6.37 18.86
C LEU A 87 -6.86 -7.01 17.50
N LEU A 88 -6.22 -6.26 16.58
CA LEU A 88 -5.72 -6.84 15.33
C LEU A 88 -4.68 -7.96 15.54
N GLN A 89 -3.75 -7.76 16.48
CA GLN A 89 -2.75 -8.77 16.79
C GLN A 89 -3.36 -10.01 17.42
N ASP A 90 -4.34 -9.84 18.31
CA ASP A 90 -5.04 -10.94 18.96
C ASP A 90 -5.80 -11.78 17.92
N VAL A 91 -6.47 -11.12 16.96
CA VAL A 91 -7.26 -11.79 15.92
C VAL A 91 -6.39 -12.51 14.89
N ASN A 92 -5.11 -12.15 14.71
CA ASN A 92 -4.23 -12.93 13.84
C ASN A 92 -4.07 -14.39 14.28
N THR A 93 -4.29 -14.70 15.55
CA THR A 93 -4.25 -16.09 16.03
C THR A 93 -5.39 -16.95 15.50
N THR A 94 -6.49 -16.33 15.05
CA THR A 94 -7.68 -17.03 14.55
C THR A 94 -7.70 -17.15 13.02
N LEU A 95 -6.80 -16.45 12.33
CA LEU A 95 -6.69 -16.45 10.88
C LEU A 95 -5.82 -17.64 10.43
N PRO A 96 -6.36 -18.60 9.66
CA PRO A 96 -5.56 -19.73 9.21
C PRO A 96 -4.45 -19.23 8.27
N PRO A 97 -3.19 -19.66 8.44
CA PRO A 97 -2.05 -19.20 7.64
C PRO A 97 -2.21 -19.43 6.13
N SER A 98 -3.12 -20.34 5.73
CA SER A 98 -3.43 -20.65 4.34
C SER A 98 -4.23 -19.56 3.63
N PHE A 99 -4.96 -18.70 4.34
CA PHE A 99 -5.77 -17.64 3.74
C PHE A 99 -4.98 -16.35 3.55
N CYS A 100 -4.25 -15.90 4.57
CA CYS A 100 -3.46 -14.67 4.54
C CYS A 100 -2.32 -14.74 5.56
N ARG A 101 -1.26 -13.95 5.32
CA ARG A 101 -0.25 -13.70 6.36
C ARG A 101 -0.85 -12.84 7.49
N PRO A 102 -0.30 -12.90 8.71
CA PRO A 102 -0.75 -12.05 9.82
C PRO A 102 -0.73 -10.57 9.46
N ILE A 103 -1.79 -9.86 9.81
CA ILE A 103 -1.91 -8.42 9.58
C ILE A 103 -1.13 -7.70 10.66
N HIS A 104 -0.33 -6.71 10.28
CA HIS A 104 0.44 -5.98 11.26
C HIS A 104 -0.44 -5.13 12.20
N ASN A 105 0.16 -4.68 13.30
CA ASN A 105 -0.47 -3.67 14.15
C ASN A 105 -0.37 -2.31 13.44
N ILE A 106 -1.50 -1.76 13.00
CA ILE A 106 -1.54 -0.49 12.27
C ILE A 106 -1.07 0.68 13.13
N TYR A 107 -1.40 0.71 14.43
CA TYR A 107 -0.98 1.78 15.32
C TYR A 107 0.54 1.87 15.44
N LEU A 108 1.24 0.74 15.54
CA LEU A 108 2.70 0.70 15.67
C LEU A 108 3.44 0.77 14.32
N LYS A 109 2.87 0.19 13.27
CA LYS A 109 3.54 -0.01 11.97
C LYS A 109 2.93 0.77 10.81
N ARG A 110 2.11 1.80 11.06
CA ARG A 110 1.52 2.66 10.01
C ARG A 110 2.55 3.26 9.04
N ASN A 111 3.77 3.55 9.49
CA ASN A 111 4.86 4.08 8.64
C ASN A 111 5.67 3.01 7.91
N SER A 112 5.45 1.73 8.24
CA SER A 112 6.08 0.62 7.54
C SER A 112 5.31 0.37 6.24
N GLN A 113 5.97 -0.08 5.17
CA GLN A 113 5.30 -0.48 3.93
C GLN A 113 4.34 -1.65 4.21
N TYR A 114 3.09 -1.33 4.53
CA TYR A 114 2.01 -2.28 4.57
C TYR A 114 1.81 -2.83 3.17
N LYS A 115 1.65 -4.15 3.07
CA LYS A 115 1.34 -4.77 1.78
C LYS A 115 -0.14 -4.60 1.50
N ILE A 116 -0.51 -4.46 0.23
CA ILE A 116 -1.90 -4.23 -0.19
C ILE A 116 -2.91 -5.25 0.38
N PHE A 117 -2.52 -6.52 0.54
CA PHE A 117 -3.39 -7.54 1.14
C PHE A 117 -3.69 -7.27 2.63
N GLU A 118 -2.75 -6.67 3.37
CA GLU A 118 -2.93 -6.32 4.78
C GLU A 118 -3.96 -5.18 4.90
N TRP A 119 -3.90 -4.21 4.00
CA TRP A 119 -4.91 -3.14 3.89
C TRP A 119 -6.27 -3.66 3.49
N MET A 120 -6.34 -4.55 2.50
CA MET A 120 -7.60 -5.19 2.10
C MET A 120 -8.28 -5.89 3.27
N ALA A 121 -7.54 -6.77 3.95
CA ALA A 121 -8.05 -7.54 5.07
C ALA A 121 -8.43 -6.64 6.25
N LEU A 122 -7.64 -5.60 6.54
CA LEU A 122 -7.98 -4.60 7.53
C LEU A 122 -9.32 -3.92 7.21
N VAL A 123 -9.45 -3.37 6.01
CA VAL A 123 -10.64 -2.60 5.58
C VAL A 123 -11.87 -3.48 5.57
N HIS A 124 -11.78 -4.69 5.02
CA HIS A 124 -12.94 -5.52 4.75
C HIS A 124 -13.37 -6.41 5.92
N TRP A 125 -12.43 -6.85 6.76
CA TRP A 125 -12.71 -7.85 7.78
C TRP A 125 -12.69 -7.27 9.19
N TYR A 126 -11.82 -6.30 9.47
CA TYR A 126 -11.50 -5.94 10.85
C TYR A 126 -11.88 -4.51 11.24
N ALA A 127 -11.83 -3.55 10.32
CA ALA A 127 -12.02 -2.15 10.65
C ALA A 127 -13.37 -1.87 11.31
N VAL A 128 -14.48 -2.20 10.66
CA VAL A 128 -15.84 -1.96 11.20
C VAL A 128 -16.09 -2.67 12.54
N PRO A 129 -15.89 -3.99 12.68
CA PRO A 129 -16.18 -4.67 13.95
C PRO A 129 -15.30 -4.18 15.10
N ILE A 130 -14.03 -3.85 14.84
CA ILE A 130 -13.13 -3.33 15.88
C ILE A 130 -13.53 -1.89 16.26
N LEU A 131 -13.88 -1.02 15.30
CA LEU A 131 -14.35 0.34 15.60
C LEU A 131 -15.62 0.32 16.45
N LEU A 132 -16.57 -0.58 16.14
CA LEU A 132 -17.77 -0.81 16.96
C LEU A 132 -17.42 -1.29 18.37
N ALA A 133 -16.53 -2.28 18.50
CA ALA A 133 -16.11 -2.82 19.78
C ALA A 133 -15.40 -1.78 20.68
N LEU A 134 -14.75 -0.78 20.09
CA LEU A 134 -14.09 0.31 20.81
C LEU A 134 -15.03 1.46 21.20
N GLY A 135 -16.32 1.36 20.86
CA GLY A 135 -17.30 2.39 21.15
C GLY A 135 -17.05 3.69 20.38
N VAL A 136 -16.47 3.61 19.18
CA VAL A 136 -16.33 4.77 18.29
C VAL A 136 -17.73 5.24 17.88
N ASN A 137 -17.90 6.56 17.70
CA ASN A 137 -19.18 7.15 17.30
C ASN A 137 -19.76 6.44 16.07
N ASN A 138 -21.00 5.97 16.17
CA ASN A 138 -21.69 5.24 15.10
C ASN A 138 -21.67 5.99 13.76
N TRP A 139 -21.78 7.32 13.77
CA TRP A 139 -21.70 8.11 12.53
C TRP A 139 -20.35 7.95 11.82
N VAL A 140 -19.25 7.84 12.58
CA VAL A 140 -17.91 7.61 12.03
C VAL A 140 -17.78 6.18 11.50
N VAL A 141 -18.34 5.22 12.22
CA VAL A 141 -18.40 3.82 11.77
C VAL A 141 -19.22 3.67 10.49
N ASP A 142 -20.36 4.34 10.40
CA ASP A 142 -21.24 4.33 9.22
C ASP A 142 -20.56 4.94 8.00
N ASN A 143 -19.80 6.03 8.19
CA ASN A 143 -18.96 6.59 7.13
C ASN A 143 -17.89 5.60 6.65
N PHE A 144 -17.22 4.91 7.58
CA PHE A 144 -16.23 3.89 7.23
C PHE A 144 -16.88 2.70 6.51
N ALA A 145 -18.05 2.25 6.96
CA ALA A 145 -18.82 1.19 6.31
C ALA A 145 -19.27 1.59 4.90
N THR A 146 -19.67 2.85 4.71
CA THR A 146 -20.00 3.42 3.40
C THR A 146 -18.78 3.42 2.48
N PHE A 147 -17.61 3.80 3.00
CA PHE A 147 -16.35 3.70 2.25
C PHE A 147 -16.07 2.26 1.80
N ILE A 148 -16.22 1.27 2.68
CA ILE A 148 -16.06 -0.15 2.31
C ILE A 148 -17.07 -0.54 1.23
N HIS A 149 -18.32 -0.08 1.31
CA HIS A 149 -19.33 -0.37 0.30
C HIS A 149 -18.98 0.23 -1.06
N ILE A 150 -18.47 1.47 -1.10
CA ILE A 150 -17.97 2.11 -2.33
C ILE A 150 -16.80 1.31 -2.90
N VAL A 151 -15.84 0.92 -2.07
CA VAL A 151 -14.69 0.11 -2.49
C VAL A 151 -15.18 -1.20 -3.12
N LYS A 152 -16.10 -1.92 -2.47
CA LYS A 152 -16.69 -3.16 -3.02
C LYS A 152 -17.45 -2.95 -4.32
N SER A 153 -18.12 -1.82 -4.49
CA SER A 153 -18.93 -1.53 -5.69
C SER A 153 -18.09 -1.08 -6.87
N ALA A 154 -16.91 -0.50 -6.60
CA ALA A 154 -15.94 -0.09 -7.61
C ALA A 154 -15.06 -1.25 -8.11
N MET A 155 -15.10 -2.40 -7.42
CA MET A 155 -14.37 -3.64 -7.73
C MET A 155 -15.24 -4.63 -8.47
#